data_AF-A0A836WAJ1-F1
#
_entry.id   AF-A0A836WAJ1-F1
#
_cell.length_a   1.000
_cell.length_b   1.000
_cell.length_c   1.000
_cell.angle_alpha   90.00
_cell.angle_beta   90.00
_cell.angle_gamma   90.00
#
_symmetry.space_group_name_H-M   'P 1'
#
loop_
_entity.id
_entity.type
_entity.pdbx_description
1 polymer ?
#
loop_
_entity_poly.entity_id
_entity_poly.type
_entity_poly.pdbx_seq_one_letter_code
_entity_poly.pdbx_strand_id
1 'polypeptide(L)'
;MYREKTGNKMWPVMRGIFSIFFTHSLFRLVDSRLKEKKFEYEWNPQFVATVYVLFAILGNILDRLSYKEIGSPVTDLLSLGVLPVVGWTLYKAQNAVNIVCEDPLGVSNNQFTWANIIWIVFGTILWGMILLGLYFMVFDPSALDI
;
A
#
# COMPACT_ATOMS: atom_id res chain seq x y z
N MET A 1 -23.85 -1.52 -5.56
CA MET A 1 -23.60 -0.25 -6.28
C MET A 1 -22.46 -0.27 -7.33
N TYR A 2 -21.37 -1.07 -7.22
CA TYR A 2 -20.38 -1.17 -8.34
C TYR A 2 -20.79 -2.18 -9.44
N ARG A 3 -21.45 -3.30 -9.06
CA ARG A 3 -21.90 -4.34 -10.00
C ARG A 3 -22.96 -3.88 -11.00
N GLU A 4 -23.75 -2.87 -10.67
CA GLU A 4 -24.89 -2.42 -11.51
C GLU A 4 -24.49 -1.44 -12.61
N LYS A 5 -23.33 -0.76 -12.51
CA LYS A 5 -22.95 0.28 -13.48
C LYS A 5 -21.90 -0.14 -14.51
N THR A 6 -21.11 -1.19 -14.28
CA THR A 6 -19.97 -1.54 -15.15
C THR A 6 -20.05 -2.91 -15.80
N GLY A 7 -21.01 -3.78 -15.44
CA GLY A 7 -21.21 -5.12 -16.05
C GLY A 7 -20.04 -6.11 -15.90
N ASN A 8 -18.88 -5.64 -15.47
CA ASN A 8 -17.67 -6.44 -15.33
C ASN A 8 -17.63 -7.13 -13.96
N LYS A 9 -17.44 -8.45 -14.00
CA LYS A 9 -17.24 -9.31 -12.82
C LYS A 9 -15.84 -9.03 -12.25
N MET A 10 -15.67 -7.89 -11.60
CA MET A 10 -14.43 -7.54 -10.91
C MET A 10 -14.39 -8.31 -9.58
N TRP A 11 -13.31 -9.05 -9.32
CA TRP A 11 -13.10 -9.80 -8.08
C TRP A 11 -12.22 -8.97 -7.12
N PRO A 12 -12.80 -8.08 -6.30
CA PRO A 12 -12.02 -7.18 -5.44
C PRO A 12 -11.08 -7.92 -4.49
N VAL A 13 -11.48 -9.10 -4.00
CA VAL A 13 -10.64 -9.94 -3.13
C VAL A 13 -9.39 -10.44 -3.85
N MET A 14 -9.53 -10.98 -5.07
CA MET A 14 -8.38 -11.45 -5.86
C MET A 14 -7.45 -10.31 -6.24
N ARG A 15 -8.00 -9.10 -6.45
CA ARG A 15 -7.18 -7.91 -6.72
C ARG A 15 -6.33 -7.50 -5.51
N GLY A 16 -6.85 -7.68 -4.29
CA GLY A 16 -6.09 -7.46 -3.06
C GLY A 16 -4.93 -8.46 -2.95
N ILE A 17 -5.21 -9.75 -3.16
CA ILE A 17 -4.23 -10.84 -3.02
C ILE A 17 -3.17 -10.79 -4.14
N PHE A 18 -3.58 -10.45 -5.36
CA PHE A 18 -2.73 -10.44 -6.56
C PHE A 18 -2.47 -9.02 -7.07
N SER A 19 -2.34 -8.06 -6.14
CA SER A 19 -2.20 -6.63 -6.48
C SER A 19 -1.08 -6.39 -7.51
N ILE A 20 0.05 -7.08 -7.36
CA ILE A 20 1.22 -7.04 -8.26
C ILE A 20 0.82 -7.25 -9.73
N PHE A 21 -0.07 -8.20 -10.04
CA PHE A 21 -0.50 -8.49 -11.42
C PHE A 21 -1.50 -7.46 -11.95
N PHE A 22 -2.28 -6.84 -11.06
CA PHE A 22 -3.34 -5.91 -11.43
C PHE A 22 -2.94 -4.43 -11.37
N THR A 23 -1.80 -4.07 -10.77
CA THR A 23 -1.39 -2.66 -10.62
C THR A 23 -1.19 -1.97 -11.97
N HIS A 24 -0.48 -2.59 -12.91
CA HIS A 24 -0.26 -2.00 -14.24
C HIS A 24 -1.57 -1.78 -14.99
N SER A 25 -2.49 -2.75 -14.97
CA SER A 25 -3.78 -2.62 -15.63
C SER A 25 -4.67 -1.59 -14.94
N LEU A 26 -4.64 -1.52 -13.60
CA LEU A 26 -5.35 -0.51 -12.82
C LEU A 26 -4.88 0.91 -13.15
N PHE A 27 -3.57 1.16 -13.08
CA PHE A 27 -3.06 2.52 -13.25
C PHE A 27 -3.24 3.00 -14.68
N ARG A 28 -3.09 2.11 -15.68
CA ARG A 28 -3.46 2.41 -17.07
C ARG A 28 -4.93 2.72 -17.23
N LEU A 29 -5.82 1.95 -16.59
CA LEU A 29 -7.27 2.23 -16.65
C LEU A 29 -7.60 3.60 -16.06
N VAL A 30 -7.00 3.96 -14.92
CA VAL A 30 -7.22 5.28 -14.29
C VAL A 30 -6.72 6.40 -15.20
N ASP A 31 -5.53 6.25 -15.80
CA ASP A 31 -4.97 7.21 -16.75
C ASP A 31 -5.84 7.39 -18.01
N SER A 32 -6.35 6.30 -18.58
CA SER A 32 -7.31 6.36 -19.69
C SER A 32 -8.55 7.16 -19.31
N ARG A 33 -9.08 6.98 -18.09
CA ARG A 33 -10.25 7.73 -17.60
C ARG A 33 -9.96 9.20 -17.37
N LEU A 34 -8.76 9.56 -16.89
CA LEU A 34 -8.32 10.95 -16.77
C LEU A 34 -8.31 11.63 -18.15
N LYS A 35 -7.74 10.96 -19.16
CA LYS A 35 -7.67 11.46 -20.54
C LYS A 35 -9.04 11.56 -21.20
N GLU A 36 -9.91 10.57 -21.02
CA GLU A 36 -11.31 10.59 -21.51
C GLU A 36 -12.08 11.79 -20.96
N LYS A 37 -11.95 12.07 -19.66
CA LYS A 37 -12.62 13.19 -18.98
C LYS A 37 -11.90 14.53 -19.14
N LYS A 38 -10.74 14.56 -19.82
CA LYS A 38 -9.88 15.74 -19.98
C LYS A 38 -9.46 16.39 -18.66
N PHE A 39 -9.28 15.60 -17.61
CA PHE A 39 -8.74 16.08 -16.36
C PHE A 39 -7.22 16.21 -16.44
N GLU A 40 -6.69 17.30 -15.90
CA GLU A 40 -5.26 17.54 -15.81
C GLU A 40 -4.70 16.89 -14.54
N TYR A 41 -3.91 15.83 -14.71
CA TYR A 41 -3.15 15.22 -13.63
C TYR A 41 -1.83 14.66 -14.17
N GLU A 42 -0.73 15.28 -13.79
CA GLU A 42 0.60 14.87 -14.24
C GLU A 42 1.13 13.70 -13.41
N TRP A 43 1.15 12.52 -14.03
CA TRP A 43 1.80 11.34 -13.50
C TRP A 43 2.18 10.38 -14.61
N ASN A 44 3.12 9.48 -14.33
CA ASN A 44 3.48 8.40 -15.24
C ASN A 44 2.92 7.09 -14.67
N PRO A 45 1.74 6.61 -15.11
CA PRO A 45 1.09 5.43 -14.56
C PRO A 45 1.96 4.17 -14.70
N GLN A 46 2.74 4.07 -15.77
CA GLN A 46 3.60 2.92 -16.01
C GLN A 46 4.79 2.92 -15.04
N PHE A 47 5.46 4.05 -14.87
CA PHE A 47 6.57 4.19 -13.93
C PHE A 47 6.12 3.92 -12.49
N VAL A 48 5.01 4.55 -12.06
CA VAL A 48 4.50 4.39 -10.69
C VAL A 48 4.08 2.95 -10.42
N ALA A 49 3.48 2.26 -11.40
CA ALA A 49 3.16 0.83 -11.29
C ALA A 49 4.41 -0.04 -11.18
N THR A 50 5.43 0.22 -11.99
CA THR A 50 6.71 -0.52 -11.93
C THR A 50 7.36 -0.35 -10.57
N VAL A 51 7.44 0.88 -10.04
CA VAL A 51 8.01 1.14 -8.72
C VAL A 51 7.23 0.38 -7.64
N TYR A 52 5.89 0.43 -7.67
CA TYR A 52 5.05 -0.32 -6.73
C TYR A 52 5.37 -1.82 -6.77
N VAL A 53 5.39 -2.42 -7.97
CA VAL A 53 5.62 -3.86 -8.15
C VAL A 53 7.01 -4.26 -7.66
N LEU A 54 8.05 -3.52 -8.05
CA LEU A 54 9.42 -3.81 -7.65
C LEU A 54 9.58 -3.74 -6.13
N PHE A 55 9.05 -2.70 -5.50
CA PHE A 55 9.16 -2.53 -4.05
C PHE A 55 8.25 -3.49 -3.28
N ALA A 56 7.08 -3.87 -3.81
CA ALA A 56 6.26 -4.92 -3.22
C ALA A 56 6.99 -6.28 -3.23
N ILE A 57 7.65 -6.64 -4.35
CA ILE A 57 8.45 -7.86 -4.42
C ILE A 57 9.65 -7.79 -3.47
N LEU A 58 10.37 -6.66 -3.46
CA LEU A 58 11.50 -6.44 -2.58
C LEU A 58 11.10 -6.57 -1.10
N GLY A 59 9.99 -5.94 -0.69
CA GLY A 59 9.44 -6.08 0.67
C GLY A 59 9.19 -7.54 1.03
N ASN A 60 8.50 -8.30 0.17
CA ASN A 60 8.25 -9.72 0.42
C ASN A 60 9.55 -10.56 0.56
N ILE A 61 10.60 -10.20 -0.19
CA ILE A 61 11.90 -10.87 -0.07
C ILE A 61 12.56 -10.52 1.26
N LEU A 62 12.59 -9.23 1.62
CA LEU A 62 13.21 -8.75 2.85
C LEU A 62 12.49 -9.30 4.09
N ASP A 63 11.15 -9.30 4.10
CA ASP A 63 10.33 -9.89 5.17
C ASP A 63 10.65 -11.38 5.36
N ARG A 64 10.85 -12.12 4.26
CA ARG A 64 11.18 -13.55 4.32
C ARG A 64 12.61 -13.81 4.80
N LEU A 65 13.53 -12.89 4.56
CA LEU A 65 14.90 -12.95 5.07
C LEU A 65 14.94 -12.61 6.56
N SER A 66 14.28 -11.53 6.96
CA SER A 66 14.07 -11.11 8.36
C SER A 66 13.43 -12.25 9.18
N TYR A 67 12.34 -12.86 8.69
CA TYR A 67 11.70 -14.00 9.37
C TYR A 67 12.62 -15.21 9.60
N LYS A 68 13.66 -15.36 8.76
CA LYS A 68 14.66 -16.43 8.92
C LYS A 68 15.89 -15.98 9.71
N GLU A 69 15.85 -14.79 10.30
CA GLU A 69 16.98 -14.12 10.97
C GLU A 69 18.21 -13.94 10.05
N ILE A 70 18.00 -13.92 8.73
CA ILE A 70 19.08 -13.74 7.76
C ILE A 70 19.30 -12.24 7.54
N GLY A 71 20.47 -11.76 7.96
CA GLY A 71 20.85 -10.35 7.78
C GLY A 71 20.14 -9.38 8.74
N SER A 72 19.50 -9.91 9.78
CA SER A 72 18.92 -9.19 10.91
C SER A 72 20.04 -8.45 11.69
N PRO A 73 19.88 -7.18 12.11
CA PRO A 73 18.67 -6.33 12.02
C PRO A 73 18.55 -5.50 10.72
N VAL A 74 19.52 -5.61 9.80
CA VAL A 74 19.55 -4.76 8.60
C VAL A 74 18.39 -5.08 7.68
N THR A 75 18.03 -6.36 7.50
CA THR A 75 16.89 -6.77 6.69
C THR A 75 15.56 -6.29 7.26
N ASP A 76 15.40 -6.22 8.58
CA ASP A 76 14.23 -5.66 9.26
C ASP A 76 14.07 -4.15 8.97
N LEU A 77 15.16 -3.40 9.13
CA LEU A 77 15.17 -1.96 8.85
C LEU A 77 14.92 -1.67 7.37
N LEU A 78 15.50 -2.46 6.47
CA LEU A 78 15.26 -2.33 5.03
C LEU A 78 13.81 -2.66 4.66
N SER A 79 13.19 -3.65 5.31
CA SER A 79 11.78 -3.99 5.11
C SER A 79 10.88 -2.80 5.45
N LEU A 80 11.17 -2.10 6.55
CA LEU A 80 10.48 -0.86 6.90
C LEU A 80 10.73 0.27 5.88
N GLY A 81 11.96 0.36 5.37
CA GLY A 81 12.34 1.34 4.34
C GLY A 81 11.59 1.20 3.02
N VAL A 82 10.99 0.04 2.74
CA VAL A 82 10.11 -0.18 1.57
C VAL A 82 8.79 0.59 1.70
N LEU A 83 8.28 0.78 2.93
CA LEU A 83 6.94 1.31 3.17
C LEU A 83 6.72 2.72 2.63
N PRO A 84 7.62 3.71 2.83
CA PRO A 84 7.46 5.05 2.27
C PRO A 84 7.38 5.05 0.74
N VAL A 85 8.13 4.18 0.08
CA VAL A 85 8.15 4.09 -1.40
C VAL A 85 6.83 3.52 -1.91
N VAL A 86 6.36 2.41 -1.32
CA VAL A 86 5.04 1.85 -1.65
C VAL A 86 3.94 2.86 -1.35
N GLY A 87 3.98 3.51 -0.18
CA GLY A 87 3.03 4.54 0.22
C GLY A 87 2.97 5.71 -0.77
N TRP A 88 4.11 6.18 -1.26
CA TRP A 88 4.17 7.22 -2.28
C TRP A 88 3.50 6.81 -3.60
N THR A 89 3.74 5.58 -4.07
CA THR A 89 3.10 5.09 -5.30
C THR A 89 1.59 4.98 -5.16
N LEU A 90 1.11 4.48 -4.02
CA LEU A 90 -0.32 4.38 -3.71
C LEU A 90 -0.97 5.75 -3.55
N TYR A 91 -0.28 6.71 -2.93
CA TYR A 91 -0.75 8.09 -2.80
C TYR A 91 -0.95 8.75 -4.18
N LYS A 92 0.00 8.60 -5.10
CA LYS A 92 -0.14 9.09 -6.49
C LYS A 92 -1.33 8.45 -7.19
N ALA A 93 -1.49 7.14 -7.08
CA ALA A 93 -2.62 6.43 -7.67
C ALA A 93 -3.96 6.85 -7.06
N GLN A 94 -4.03 7.05 -5.73
CA GLN A 94 -5.25 7.46 -5.05
C GLN A 94 -5.69 8.87 -5.49
N ASN A 95 -4.76 9.81 -5.66
CA ASN A 95 -5.07 11.14 -6.17
C ASN A 95 -5.64 11.08 -7.60
N ALA A 96 -5.05 10.27 -8.47
CA ALA A 96 -5.58 10.05 -9.82
C ALA A 96 -7.01 9.48 -9.79
N VAL A 97 -7.27 8.51 -8.91
CA VAL A 97 -8.60 7.91 -8.71
C VAL A 97 -9.61 8.94 -8.19
N ASN A 98 -9.22 9.73 -7.18
CA ASN A 98 -10.04 10.79 -6.60
C ASN A 98 -10.50 11.80 -7.67
N ILE A 99 -9.58 12.23 -8.55
CA ILE A 99 -9.89 13.14 -9.66
C ILE A 99 -10.87 12.49 -10.66
N VAL A 100 -10.63 11.25 -11.08
CA VAL A 100 -11.55 10.53 -11.99
C VAL A 100 -12.95 10.38 -11.40
N CYS A 101 -13.03 10.19 -10.08
CA CYS A 101 -14.27 10.10 -9.32
C CYS A 101 -14.92 11.45 -9.02
N GLU A 102 -14.36 12.56 -9.50
CA GLU A 102 -14.86 13.92 -9.24
C GLU A 102 -14.89 14.27 -7.75
N ASP A 103 -13.99 13.66 -6.96
CA ASP A 103 -13.77 13.97 -5.54
C ASP A 103 -12.27 14.25 -5.27
N PRO A 104 -11.68 15.34 -5.82
CA PRO A 104 -10.25 15.60 -5.72
C PRO A 104 -9.75 15.77 -4.28
N LEU A 105 -10.62 16.25 -3.39
CA LEU A 105 -10.32 16.47 -1.97
C LEU A 105 -10.58 15.23 -1.10
N GLY A 106 -11.15 14.15 -1.66
CA GLY A 106 -11.46 12.92 -0.91
C GLY A 106 -12.55 13.11 0.15
N VAL A 107 -13.46 14.07 -0.03
CA VAL A 107 -14.49 14.42 0.96
C VAL A 107 -15.45 13.25 1.18
N SER A 108 -15.70 12.44 0.16
CA SER A 108 -16.57 11.27 0.23
C SER A 108 -16.09 10.22 1.24
N ASN A 109 -14.78 10.16 1.50
CA ASN A 109 -14.16 9.21 2.44
C ASN A 109 -13.61 9.89 3.71
N ASN A 110 -14.06 11.10 4.04
CA ASN A 110 -13.56 11.88 5.18
C ASN A 110 -14.24 11.54 6.52
N GLN A 111 -14.98 10.43 6.60
CA GLN A 111 -15.63 9.98 7.83
C GLN A 111 -15.13 8.60 8.23
N PHE A 112 -14.71 8.44 9.48
CA PHE A 112 -14.37 7.13 10.02
C PHE A 112 -15.62 6.35 10.39
N THR A 113 -15.83 5.21 9.73
CA THR A 113 -16.84 4.24 10.17
C THR A 113 -16.35 3.50 11.40
N TRP A 114 -17.27 2.86 12.14
CA TRP A 114 -16.90 1.97 13.25
C TRP A 114 -15.93 0.86 12.82
N ALA A 115 -16.11 0.31 11.61
CA ALA A 115 -15.18 -0.67 11.06
C ALA A 115 -13.77 -0.08 10.88
N ASN A 116 -13.65 1.16 10.37
CA ASN A 116 -12.37 1.84 10.23
C ASN A 116 -11.69 2.02 11.59
N ILE A 117 -12.43 2.45 12.60
CA ILE A 117 -11.90 2.66 13.96
C ILE A 117 -11.35 1.37 14.54
N ILE A 118 -12.10 0.26 14.42
CA ILE A 118 -11.67 -1.05 14.91
C ILE A 118 -10.34 -1.47 14.25
N TRP A 119 -10.24 -1.35 12.93
CA TRP A 119 -9.00 -1.66 12.20
C TRP A 119 -7.83 -0.75 12.57
N ILE A 120 -8.08 0.55 12.77
CA ILE A 120 -7.06 1.50 13.23
C ILE A 120 -6.54 1.08 14.60
N VAL A 121 -7.40 0.76 15.56
CA VAL A 121 -6.98 0.33 16.91
C VAL A 121 -6.12 -0.93 16.84
N PHE A 122 -6.54 -1.96 16.10
CA PHE A 122 -5.73 -3.18 15.92
C PHE A 122 -4.39 -2.88 15.25
N GLY A 123 -4.40 -2.05 14.21
CA GLY A 123 -3.18 -1.63 13.52
C GLY A 123 -2.23 -0.88 14.45
N THR A 124 -2.73 0.06 15.26
CA THR A 124 -1.91 0.82 16.21
C THR A 124 -1.26 -0.08 17.25
N ILE A 125 -1.99 -1.06 17.80
CA ILE A 125 -1.43 -2.04 18.74
C ILE A 125 -0.32 -2.85 18.07
N LEU A 126 -0.58 -3.37 16.86
CA LEU A 126 0.41 -4.14 16.09
C LEU A 126 1.69 -3.31 15.82
N TRP A 127 1.55 -2.08 15.35
CA TRP A 127 2.69 -1.19 15.10
C TRP A 127 3.45 -0.86 16.38
N GLY A 128 2.75 -0.67 17.51
CA GLY A 128 3.38 -0.48 18.82
C GLY A 128 4.26 -1.66 19.22
N MET A 129 3.78 -2.90 19.01
CA MET A 129 4.57 -4.11 19.28
C MET A 129 5.79 -4.22 18.36
N ILE A 130 5.64 -3.91 17.07
CA ILE A 130 6.77 -3.92 16.10
C ILE A 130 7.83 -2.92 16.52
N LEU A 131 7.44 -1.68 16.85
CA LEU A 131 8.38 -0.64 17.28
C LEU A 131 9.08 -0.99 18.60
N LEU A 132 8.36 -1.61 19.54
CA LEU A 132 8.95 -2.09 20.79
C LEU A 132 9.97 -3.21 20.54
N GLY A 133 9.64 -4.19 19.68
CA GLY A 133 10.57 -5.26 19.30
C GLY A 133 11.83 -4.72 18.65
N LEU A 134 11.69 -3.77 17.70
CA LEU A 134 12.82 -3.11 17.05
C LEU A 134 13.67 -2.29 18.03
N TYR A 135 13.05 -1.63 19.01
CA TYR A 135 13.78 -0.90 20.03
C TYR A 135 14.72 -1.83 20.81
N PHE A 136 14.21 -2.95 21.31
CA PHE A 136 15.04 -3.93 22.01
C PHE A 136 16.11 -4.51 21.08
N MET A 137 15.75 -4.89 19.86
CA MET A 137 16.69 -5.43 18.88
C MET A 137 17.89 -4.50 18.60
N VAL A 138 17.66 -3.18 18.53
CA VAL A 138 18.70 -2.21 18.17
C VAL A 138 19.44 -1.66 19.40
N PHE A 139 18.74 -1.42 20.51
CA PHE A 139 19.28 -0.67 21.65
C PHE A 139 19.47 -1.48 22.93
N ASP A 140 18.78 -2.60 23.09
CA ASP A 140 18.96 -3.52 24.23
C ASP A 140 18.77 -4.98 23.80
N PRO A 141 19.74 -5.55 23.04
CA PRO A 141 19.61 -6.91 22.52
C PRO A 141 19.51 -7.97 23.64
N SER A 142 20.07 -7.68 24.81
CA SER A 142 20.11 -8.60 25.96
C SER A 142 18.73 -8.89 26.56
N ALA A 143 17.74 -8.02 26.32
CA ALA A 143 16.37 -8.23 26.74
C ALA A 143 15.64 -9.33 25.92
N LEU A 144 16.21 -9.77 24.80
CA LEU A 144 15.64 -10.79 23.91
C LEU A 144 16.16 -12.21 24.21
N ASP A 145 17.16 -12.37 25.09
CA ASP A 145 17.83 -13.66 25.41
C ASP A 145 17.11 -14.49 26.51
N ILE A 146 15.79 -14.36 26.67
CA ILE A 146 14.99 -15.10 27.68
C ILE A 146 14.48 -16.43 27.13
#